data_AF-A0A484B2M6-F1
#
_entry.id   AF-A0A484B2M6-F1
#
_cell.length_a   1.000
_cell.length_b   1.000
_cell.length_c   1.000
_cell.angle_alpha   90.00
_cell.angle_beta   90.00
_cell.angle_gamma   90.00
#
_symmetry.space_group_name_H-M   'P 1'
#
loop_
_entity.id
_entity.type
_entity.pdbx_description
1 polymer ?
#
loop_
_entity_poly.entity_id
_entity_poly.type
_entity_poly.pdbx_seq_one_letter_code
_entity_poly.pdbx_strand_id
1 'polypeptide(L)'
;MESNTNATAVDAEVPVHTTSGNGNSEIVSSDETPQPRRNRSNTIKVRVPKHKRNVIKRNWSQITFPLVEDMKLRARFYIKALYVELSVTPETPKVACLIKGAEFFKAFIYGFELKDALQLLYIDNTFLDSFRLPSVEMLNPESIYSSYAFLSSVGETKFIIERTTRSRIVLVEDTVYVIGSSKNIRRARRAVLNLLYME
;
A
#
# COMPACT_ATOMS: atom_id res chain seq x y z
N MET A 1 8.08 64.47 36.58
CA MET A 1 9.14 65.48 36.64
C MET A 1 10.42 64.77 37.08
N GLU A 2 11.56 65.22 36.56
CA GLU A 2 12.90 65.17 37.19
C GLU A 2 13.52 63.81 37.60
N SER A 3 14.86 63.67 37.69
CA SER A 3 15.90 63.77 36.64
C SER A 3 17.29 63.57 37.26
N ASN A 4 18.13 62.71 36.66
CA ASN A 4 19.59 62.60 36.87
C ASN A 4 19.99 62.25 38.34
N THR A 5 21.23 61.95 38.74
CA THR A 5 22.64 62.07 38.24
C THR A 5 23.44 60.85 38.78
N ASN A 6 24.67 60.47 38.42
CA ASN A 6 25.67 60.78 37.36
C ASN A 6 26.58 59.51 37.30
N ALA A 7 27.02 58.98 36.16
CA ALA A 7 28.01 59.50 35.19
C ALA A 7 29.48 59.49 35.69
N THR A 8 30.29 58.64 35.06
CA THR A 8 31.76 58.76 34.90
C THR A 8 32.14 58.02 33.61
N ALA A 9 32.98 58.61 32.76
CA ALA A 9 33.40 58.06 31.47
C ALA A 9 34.77 58.61 31.05
N VAL A 10 35.51 57.85 30.23
CA VAL A 10 36.63 58.20 29.31
C VAL A 10 36.84 56.96 28.43
N ASP A 11 36.60 57.00 27.10
CA ASP A 11 37.41 57.53 25.98
C ASP A 11 38.51 56.52 25.53
N ALA A 12 38.39 55.88 24.35
CA ALA A 12 38.90 56.29 23.02
C ALA A 12 40.28 55.62 22.71
N GLU A 13 40.76 55.36 21.49
CA GLU A 13 40.31 55.68 20.12
C GLU A 13 40.79 54.60 19.09
N VAL A 14 40.74 54.87 17.76
CA VAL A 14 40.99 53.91 16.65
C VAL A 14 42.09 54.41 15.69
N PRO A 15 42.80 53.51 14.95
CA PRO A 15 43.33 53.88 13.62
C PRO A 15 43.07 52.85 12.48
N VAL A 16 43.25 53.28 11.22
CA VAL A 16 42.84 52.58 9.97
C VAL A 16 43.88 52.72 8.84
N HIS A 17 44.08 51.68 8.00
CA HIS A 17 44.41 51.75 6.55
C HIS A 17 44.04 50.41 5.85
N THR A 18 43.82 50.13 4.53
CA THR A 18 44.09 50.68 3.16
C THR A 18 45.52 50.47 2.56
N THR A 19 45.77 50.01 1.31
CA THR A 19 44.92 49.64 0.13
C THR A 19 45.65 48.64 -0.82
N SER A 20 44.93 48.06 -1.80
CA SER A 20 45.40 47.45 -3.10
C SER A 20 45.94 46.01 -3.11
N GLY A 21 45.71 45.18 -4.15
CA GLY A 21 44.88 45.36 -5.36
C GLY A 21 44.93 44.18 -6.38
N ASN A 22 44.12 44.26 -7.46
CA ASN A 22 44.08 43.43 -8.69
C ASN A 22 43.71 41.92 -8.64
N GLY A 23 42.40 41.67 -8.73
CA GLY A 23 41.69 40.97 -9.82
C GLY A 23 42.27 39.77 -10.60
N ASN A 24 41.44 38.72 -10.73
CA ASN A 24 40.86 38.37 -12.04
C ASN A 24 39.54 37.57 -11.92
N SER A 25 38.80 37.47 -13.02
CA SER A 25 37.45 36.88 -13.09
C SER A 25 37.48 35.42 -13.53
N GLU A 26 36.66 34.57 -12.91
CA GLU A 26 36.04 33.44 -13.62
C GLU A 26 34.57 33.29 -13.23
N ILE A 27 33.68 33.30 -14.24
CA ILE A 27 32.22 33.25 -14.08
C ILE A 27 31.77 31.81 -14.27
N VAL A 28 31.26 31.18 -13.22
CA VAL A 28 30.57 29.88 -13.32
C VAL A 28 29.12 30.05 -12.88
N SER A 29 28.27 30.36 -13.85
CA SER A 29 26.81 30.39 -13.67
C SER A 29 26.25 28.97 -13.62
N SER A 30 26.24 28.36 -12.43
CA SER A 30 25.46 27.13 -12.19
C SER A 30 23.98 27.48 -12.06
N ASP A 31 23.30 27.63 -13.19
CA ASP A 31 21.83 27.71 -13.28
C ASP A 31 21.21 26.35 -12.91
N GLU A 32 21.17 26.06 -11.59
CA GLU A 32 20.44 24.92 -11.04
C GLU A 32 18.93 25.15 -11.18
N THR A 33 18.45 24.99 -12.41
CA THR A 33 17.03 24.75 -12.69
C THR A 33 16.52 23.67 -11.73
N PRO A 34 15.47 23.94 -10.94
CA PRO A 34 15.06 23.04 -9.88
C PRO A 34 14.54 21.73 -10.47
N GLN A 35 15.40 20.71 -10.47
CA GLN A 35 15.14 19.36 -10.98
C GLN A 35 13.74 18.90 -10.57
N PRO A 36 12.83 18.62 -11.53
CA PRO A 36 11.42 18.45 -11.23
C PRO A 36 11.22 17.28 -10.28
N ARG A 37 10.88 17.59 -9.01
CA ARG A 37 10.86 16.69 -7.84
C ARG A 37 10.32 15.32 -8.20
N ARG A 38 11.24 14.40 -8.50
CA ARG A 38 11.07 13.06 -9.10
C ARG A 38 9.62 12.58 -9.02
N ASN A 39 8.82 12.93 -10.03
CA ASN A 39 7.36 12.80 -10.01
C ASN A 39 6.96 11.44 -9.43
N ARG A 40 6.24 11.44 -8.29
CA ARG A 40 5.69 10.21 -7.70
C ARG A 40 4.96 9.49 -8.82
N SER A 41 5.45 8.31 -9.21
CA SER A 41 4.98 7.67 -10.43
C SER A 41 3.48 7.43 -10.30
N ASN A 42 2.69 8.07 -11.17
CA ASN A 42 1.23 7.97 -11.24
C ASN A 42 0.79 6.59 -11.79
N THR A 43 1.50 5.55 -11.38
CA THR A 43 1.54 4.21 -11.93
C THR A 43 1.96 3.22 -10.84
N ILE A 44 1.18 2.16 -10.63
CA ILE A 44 1.55 1.01 -9.79
C ILE A 44 1.65 -0.23 -10.68
N LYS A 45 2.68 -1.06 -10.45
CA LYS A 45 2.86 -2.35 -11.14
C LYS A 45 2.59 -3.49 -10.16
N VAL A 46 1.65 -4.37 -10.50
CA VAL A 46 1.27 -5.56 -9.70
C VAL A 46 1.75 -6.81 -10.42
N ARG A 47 2.61 -7.60 -9.77
CA ARG A 47 3.20 -8.82 -10.33
C ARG A 47 2.17 -9.96 -10.38
N VAL A 48 2.08 -10.64 -11.52
CA VAL A 48 1.15 -11.75 -11.77
C VAL A 48 1.87 -13.10 -11.69
N PRO A 49 1.45 -14.04 -10.82
CA PRO A 49 1.97 -15.41 -10.82
C PRO A 49 1.71 -16.13 -12.15
N LYS A 50 2.68 -16.96 -12.59
CA LYS A 50 2.63 -17.67 -13.88
C LYS A 50 1.34 -18.50 -14.05
N HIS A 51 0.85 -19.12 -12.98
CA HIS A 51 -0.38 -19.91 -12.98
C HIS A 51 -1.66 -19.04 -13.09
N LYS A 52 -1.71 -17.84 -12.47
CA LYS A 52 -2.88 -16.94 -12.54
C LYS A 52 -3.04 -16.27 -13.92
N ARG A 53 -1.98 -16.22 -14.76
CA ARG A 53 -1.98 -15.57 -16.09
C ARG A 53 -3.22 -15.90 -16.92
N ASN A 54 -3.57 -17.19 -17.03
CA ASN A 54 -4.65 -17.64 -17.90
C ASN A 54 -6.04 -17.27 -17.33
N VAL A 55 -6.19 -17.24 -16.00
CA VAL A 55 -7.43 -16.81 -15.31
C VAL A 55 -7.64 -15.31 -15.52
N ILE A 56 -6.60 -14.50 -15.30
CA ILE A 56 -6.63 -13.05 -15.52
C ILE A 56 -6.92 -12.73 -17.00
N LYS A 57 -6.35 -13.47 -17.97
CA LYS A 57 -6.62 -13.23 -19.39
C LYS A 57 -8.09 -13.49 -19.77
N ARG A 58 -8.72 -14.53 -19.21
CA ARG A 58 -10.14 -14.85 -19.47
C ARG A 58 -11.08 -13.80 -18.88
N ASN A 59 -10.83 -13.40 -17.64
CA ASN A 59 -11.72 -12.49 -16.89
C ASN A 59 -11.34 -11.01 -17.05
N TRP A 60 -10.37 -10.69 -17.93
CA TRP A 60 -9.74 -9.37 -18.01
C TRP A 60 -10.76 -8.22 -18.06
N SER A 61 -11.73 -8.28 -18.98
CA SER A 61 -12.76 -7.25 -19.14
C SER A 61 -13.57 -7.00 -17.88
N GLN A 62 -13.94 -8.06 -17.15
CA GLN A 62 -14.71 -7.96 -15.91
C GLN A 62 -13.88 -7.36 -14.76
N ILE A 63 -12.57 -7.63 -14.74
CA ILE A 63 -11.64 -7.07 -13.75
C ILE A 63 -11.33 -5.60 -14.08
N THR A 64 -11.20 -5.24 -15.37
CA THR A 64 -10.88 -3.86 -15.77
C THR A 64 -12.07 -2.93 -15.73
N PHE A 65 -13.30 -3.42 -15.97
CA PHE A 65 -14.50 -2.58 -15.98
C PHE A 65 -14.62 -1.64 -14.75
N PRO A 66 -14.58 -2.11 -13.49
CA PRO A 66 -14.68 -1.21 -12.32
C PRO A 66 -13.45 -0.31 -12.12
N LEU A 67 -12.29 -0.71 -12.65
CA LEU A 67 -11.07 0.11 -12.61
C LEU A 67 -11.12 1.26 -13.63
N VAL A 68 -11.68 1.01 -14.81
CA VAL A 68 -11.81 1.98 -15.89
C VAL A 68 -13.02 2.88 -15.69
N GLU A 69 -14.17 2.34 -15.29
CA GLU A 69 -15.40 3.14 -15.19
C GLU A 69 -15.57 3.88 -13.87
N ASP A 70 -15.44 3.21 -12.72
CA ASP A 70 -15.72 3.83 -11.42
C ASP A 70 -14.52 4.61 -10.88
N MET A 71 -13.31 4.06 -11.09
CA MET A 71 -12.06 4.65 -10.58
C MET A 71 -11.33 5.53 -11.62
N LYS A 72 -11.81 5.54 -12.88
CA LYS A 72 -11.19 6.25 -14.02
C LYS A 72 -9.68 6.00 -14.17
N LEU A 73 -9.24 4.76 -13.94
CA LEU A 73 -7.83 4.33 -14.08
C LEU A 73 -7.56 3.67 -15.43
N ARG A 74 -6.34 3.82 -15.93
CA ARG A 74 -5.83 3.05 -17.07
C ARG A 74 -5.22 1.74 -16.60
N ALA A 75 -5.73 0.60 -17.06
CA ALA A 75 -5.18 -0.73 -16.77
C ALA A 75 -4.54 -1.38 -18.01
N ARG A 76 -3.35 -1.98 -17.87
CA ARG A 76 -2.61 -2.67 -18.96
C ARG A 76 -1.98 -3.98 -18.46
N PHE A 77 -2.22 -5.09 -19.14
CA PHE A 77 -1.59 -6.38 -18.80
C PHE A 77 -0.39 -6.69 -19.70
N TYR A 78 0.82 -6.62 -19.13
CA TYR A 78 2.07 -6.97 -19.81
C TYR A 78 2.29 -8.49 -19.77
N ILE A 79 1.55 -9.22 -20.61
CA ILE A 79 1.46 -10.71 -20.60
C ILE A 79 2.83 -11.41 -20.61
N LYS A 80 3.81 -10.92 -21.40
CA LYS A 80 5.17 -11.50 -21.46
C LYS A 80 5.95 -11.30 -20.16
N ALA A 81 5.90 -10.10 -19.59
CA ALA A 81 6.60 -9.73 -18.35
C ALA A 81 5.83 -10.10 -17.06
N LEU A 82 4.61 -10.62 -17.20
CA LEU A 82 3.76 -11.10 -16.12
C LEU A 82 3.54 -10.04 -15.01
N TYR A 83 3.16 -8.83 -15.40
CA TYR A 83 2.65 -7.80 -14.48
C TYR A 83 1.50 -7.01 -15.10
N VAL A 84 0.63 -6.46 -14.27
CA VAL A 84 -0.35 -5.44 -14.65
C VAL A 84 0.14 -4.07 -14.20
N GLU A 85 0.02 -3.10 -15.08
CA GLU A 85 0.26 -1.69 -14.82
C GLU A 85 -1.10 -1.00 -14.68
N LEU A 86 -1.29 -0.34 -13.54
CA LEU A 86 -2.40 0.60 -13.32
C LEU A 86 -1.82 2.00 -13.31
N SER A 87 -2.48 2.97 -13.97
CA SER A 87 -2.06 4.37 -13.98
C SER A 87 -3.25 5.32 -13.81
N VAL A 88 -2.97 6.48 -13.20
CA VAL A 88 -3.87 7.63 -13.11
C VAL A 88 -4.15 8.19 -14.50
N THR A 89 -5.36 8.69 -14.73
CA THR A 89 -5.77 9.46 -15.91
C THR A 89 -6.19 10.88 -15.48
N PRO A 90 -6.37 11.85 -16.39
CA PRO A 90 -6.91 13.17 -16.04
C PRO A 90 -8.30 13.12 -15.39
N GLU A 91 -9.06 12.04 -15.60
CA GLU A 91 -10.39 11.83 -15.04
C GLU A 91 -10.37 11.12 -13.67
N THR A 92 -9.21 10.61 -13.21
CA THR A 92 -9.11 9.93 -11.90
C THR A 92 -9.36 10.93 -10.76
N PRO A 93 -10.42 10.78 -9.94
CA PRO A 93 -10.82 11.83 -9.02
C PRO A 93 -9.86 12.00 -7.82
N LYS A 94 -9.16 10.93 -7.41
CA LYS A 94 -8.21 10.94 -6.27
C LYS A 94 -7.08 9.95 -6.52
N VAL A 95 -5.84 10.30 -6.15
CA VAL A 95 -4.68 9.38 -6.23
C VAL A 95 -4.90 8.10 -5.40
N ALA A 96 -5.71 8.17 -4.32
CA ALA A 96 -6.11 7.01 -3.53
C ALA A 96 -6.84 5.91 -4.35
N CYS A 97 -7.52 6.26 -5.45
CA CYS A 97 -8.15 5.29 -6.35
C CYS A 97 -7.12 4.33 -6.95
N LEU A 98 -5.91 4.81 -7.27
CA LEU A 98 -4.80 3.99 -7.78
C LEU A 98 -4.38 2.90 -6.77
N ILE A 99 -4.40 3.24 -5.48
CA ILE A 99 -4.07 2.31 -4.39
C ILE A 99 -5.19 1.28 -4.22
N LYS A 100 -6.45 1.73 -4.07
CA LYS A 100 -7.63 0.83 -4.02
C LYS A 100 -7.67 -0.14 -5.22
N GLY A 101 -7.41 0.36 -6.44
CA GLY A 101 -7.36 -0.45 -7.65
C GLY A 101 -6.23 -1.48 -7.65
N ALA A 102 -5.06 -1.13 -7.12
CA ALA A 102 -3.95 -2.07 -6.95
C ALA A 102 -4.25 -3.15 -5.90
N GLU A 103 -4.94 -2.82 -4.80
CA GLU A 103 -5.35 -3.79 -3.78
C GLU A 103 -6.46 -4.72 -4.26
N PHE A 104 -7.46 -4.18 -4.97
CA PHE A 104 -8.47 -4.97 -5.70
C PHE A 104 -7.82 -5.98 -6.66
N PHE A 105 -6.83 -5.54 -7.45
CA PHE A 105 -6.16 -6.45 -8.38
C PHE A 105 -5.28 -7.50 -7.67
N LYS A 106 -4.66 -7.15 -6.53
CA LYS A 106 -3.98 -8.13 -5.65
C LYS A 106 -4.96 -9.16 -5.08
N ALA A 107 -6.13 -8.75 -4.59
CA ALA A 107 -7.16 -9.68 -4.10
C ALA A 107 -7.58 -10.70 -5.17
N PHE A 108 -7.80 -10.25 -6.41
CA PHE A 108 -8.09 -11.16 -7.52
C PHE A 108 -6.91 -12.11 -7.82
N ILE A 109 -5.66 -11.65 -7.73
CA ILE A 109 -4.48 -12.51 -7.84
C ILE A 109 -4.46 -13.58 -6.75
N TYR A 110 -4.69 -13.23 -5.48
CA TYR A 110 -4.68 -14.20 -4.38
C TYR A 110 -5.78 -15.25 -4.56
N GLY A 111 -6.96 -14.84 -5.02
CA GLY A 111 -8.04 -15.74 -5.43
C GLY A 111 -9.40 -15.42 -4.82
N PHE A 112 -9.60 -14.19 -4.33
CA PHE A 112 -10.94 -13.73 -3.95
C PHE A 112 -11.85 -13.70 -5.17
N GLU A 113 -13.14 -13.99 -4.95
CA GLU A 113 -14.16 -13.76 -5.97
C GLU A 113 -14.19 -12.28 -6.37
N LEU A 114 -14.50 -12.01 -7.64
CA LEU A 114 -14.61 -10.64 -8.16
C LEU A 114 -15.56 -9.78 -7.30
N LYS A 115 -16.72 -10.35 -6.94
CA LYS A 115 -17.74 -9.72 -6.08
C LYS A 115 -17.20 -9.28 -4.71
N ASP A 116 -16.28 -10.05 -4.14
CA ASP A 116 -15.70 -9.76 -2.84
C ASP A 116 -14.48 -8.84 -2.92
N ALA A 117 -13.68 -8.94 -3.99
CA ALA A 117 -12.61 -7.98 -4.28
C ALA A 117 -13.18 -6.56 -4.48
N LEU A 118 -14.35 -6.41 -5.13
CA LEU A 118 -15.04 -5.12 -5.33
C LEU A 118 -15.31 -4.36 -4.01
N GLN A 119 -15.39 -5.03 -2.86
CA GLN A 119 -15.56 -4.37 -1.56
C GLN A 119 -14.43 -3.38 -1.26
N LEU A 120 -13.20 -3.65 -1.72
CA LEU A 120 -12.03 -2.76 -1.59
C LEU A 120 -12.15 -1.46 -2.38
N LEU A 121 -12.96 -1.46 -3.46
CA LEU A 121 -13.21 -0.26 -4.27
C LEU A 121 -14.29 0.61 -3.61
N TYR A 122 -15.46 0.02 -3.35
CA TYR A 122 -16.68 0.76 -3.01
C TYR A 122 -16.91 0.98 -1.50
N ILE A 123 -16.37 0.14 -0.62
CA ILE A 123 -16.66 0.21 0.83
C ILE A 123 -15.47 0.82 1.57
N ASP A 124 -15.61 2.06 2.02
CA ASP A 124 -14.55 2.76 2.77
C ASP A 124 -14.22 2.09 4.11
N ASN A 125 -12.95 2.21 4.51
CA ASN A 125 -12.35 1.49 5.65
C ASN A 125 -12.36 -0.05 5.51
N THR A 126 -12.51 -0.58 4.29
CA THR A 126 -12.20 -1.97 3.94
C THR A 126 -10.74 -2.07 3.48
N PHE A 127 -10.03 -3.06 3.99
CA PHE A 127 -8.62 -3.32 3.73
C PHE A 127 -8.39 -4.77 3.33
N LEU A 128 -7.23 -5.05 2.73
CA LEU A 128 -6.71 -6.39 2.45
C LEU A 128 -5.48 -6.62 3.33
N ASP A 129 -5.59 -7.50 4.32
CA ASP A 129 -4.52 -7.90 5.24
C ASP A 129 -4.15 -9.38 5.03
N SER A 130 -3.00 -9.82 5.53
CA SER A 130 -2.63 -11.23 5.50
C SER A 130 -1.81 -11.67 6.71
N PHE A 131 -1.83 -12.98 6.96
CA PHE A 131 -0.99 -13.61 7.98
C PHE A 131 -0.63 -15.04 7.59
N ARG A 132 0.61 -15.41 7.89
CA ARG A 132 1.09 -16.78 7.75
C ARG A 132 0.54 -17.63 8.91
N LEU A 133 0.20 -18.87 8.63
CA LEU A 133 -0.07 -19.88 9.66
C LEU A 133 1.26 -20.38 10.27
N PRO A 134 1.27 -20.85 11.53
CA PRO A 134 2.43 -21.51 12.12
C PRO A 134 2.80 -22.80 11.38
N SER A 135 4.09 -23.15 11.39
CA SER A 135 4.61 -24.36 10.73
C SER A 135 4.33 -25.63 11.54
N VAL A 136 4.40 -26.79 10.88
CA VAL A 136 4.26 -28.13 11.48
C VAL A 136 5.30 -28.44 12.57
N GLU A 137 6.42 -27.73 12.58
CA GLU A 137 7.45 -27.83 13.64
C GLU A 137 7.03 -27.11 14.96
N MET A 138 5.96 -26.32 14.94
CA MET A 138 5.53 -25.47 16.06
C MET A 138 4.22 -25.92 16.72
N LEU A 139 3.52 -26.92 16.16
CA LEU A 139 2.22 -27.42 16.61
C LEU A 139 2.05 -28.90 16.21
N ASN A 140 1.07 -29.58 16.83
CA ASN A 140 0.68 -30.93 16.44
C ASN A 140 0.32 -30.97 14.92
N PRO A 141 0.96 -31.85 14.10
CA PRO A 141 0.66 -31.98 12.67
C PRO A 141 -0.82 -32.22 12.39
N GLU A 142 -1.54 -32.99 13.22
CA GLU A 142 -2.95 -33.30 12.99
C GLU A 142 -3.86 -32.07 13.11
N SER A 143 -3.64 -31.24 14.13
CA SER A 143 -4.33 -29.94 14.30
C SER A 143 -4.11 -29.02 13.09
N ILE A 144 -2.89 -28.99 12.55
CA ILE A 144 -2.57 -28.20 11.36
C ILE A 144 -3.28 -28.75 10.11
N TYR A 145 -3.24 -30.05 9.82
CA TYR A 145 -3.94 -30.62 8.66
C TYR A 145 -5.47 -30.42 8.76
N SER A 146 -6.04 -30.57 9.95
CA SER A 146 -7.45 -30.28 10.24
C SER A 146 -7.78 -28.81 9.97
N SER A 147 -6.94 -27.88 10.45
CA SER A 147 -7.08 -26.44 10.21
C SER A 147 -7.00 -26.06 8.73
N TYR A 148 -6.08 -26.67 7.96
CA TYR A 148 -6.02 -26.50 6.50
C TYR A 148 -7.32 -26.98 5.81
N ALA A 149 -7.93 -28.07 6.27
CA ALA A 149 -9.21 -28.55 5.76
C ALA A 149 -10.37 -27.59 6.10
N PHE A 150 -10.47 -27.11 7.34
CA PHE A 150 -11.51 -26.17 7.77
C PHE A 150 -11.47 -24.81 7.05
N LEU A 151 -10.28 -24.35 6.68
CA LEU A 151 -10.04 -23.08 5.97
C LEU A 151 -10.07 -23.22 4.44
N SER A 152 -10.19 -24.43 3.93
CA SER A 152 -10.29 -24.72 2.48
C SER A 152 -11.57 -24.11 1.87
N SER A 153 -11.64 -24.08 0.54
CA SER A 153 -12.81 -23.56 -0.20
C SER A 153 -14.12 -24.36 -0.02
N VAL A 154 -14.10 -25.47 0.74
CA VAL A 154 -15.24 -26.38 0.94
C VAL A 154 -15.70 -26.40 2.41
N GLY A 155 -14.93 -25.84 3.35
CA GLY A 155 -15.24 -25.93 4.79
C GLY A 155 -16.40 -25.02 5.24
N GLU A 156 -17.42 -25.60 5.88
CA GLU A 156 -18.50 -24.83 6.54
C GLU A 156 -17.94 -23.83 7.57
N THR A 157 -16.92 -24.25 8.32
CA THR A 157 -16.20 -23.44 9.31
C THR A 157 -15.70 -22.11 8.73
N LYS A 158 -15.18 -22.12 7.49
CA LYS A 158 -14.77 -20.90 6.78
C LYS A 158 -15.94 -19.93 6.61
N PHE A 159 -17.07 -20.42 6.08
CA PHE A 159 -18.27 -19.61 5.85
C PHE A 159 -18.88 -19.09 7.16
N ILE A 160 -18.83 -19.88 8.24
CA ILE A 160 -19.25 -19.46 9.58
C ILE A 160 -18.39 -18.29 10.08
N ILE A 161 -17.06 -18.36 9.94
CA ILE A 161 -16.16 -17.26 10.33
C ILE A 161 -16.41 -16.03 9.45
N GLU A 162 -16.47 -16.16 8.12
CA GLU A 162 -16.71 -15.04 7.20
C GLU A 162 -18.03 -14.32 7.50
N ARG A 163 -19.10 -15.07 7.76
CA ARG A 163 -20.43 -14.52 8.08
C ARG A 163 -20.46 -13.85 9.46
N THR A 164 -19.86 -14.49 10.48
CA THR A 164 -19.85 -13.99 11.86
C THR A 164 -18.99 -12.74 12.00
N THR A 165 -17.80 -12.73 11.38
CA THR A 165 -16.86 -11.61 11.48
C THR A 165 -17.09 -10.52 10.44
N ARG A 166 -17.95 -10.76 9.44
CA ARG A 166 -18.22 -9.89 8.28
C ARG A 166 -16.92 -9.56 7.53
N SER A 167 -16.24 -10.61 7.11
CA SER A 167 -15.02 -10.56 6.30
C SER A 167 -15.11 -11.52 5.12
N ARG A 168 -14.03 -11.58 4.33
CA ARG A 168 -13.74 -12.67 3.40
C ARG A 168 -12.35 -13.20 3.63
N ILE A 169 -12.16 -14.49 3.39
CA ILE A 169 -10.96 -15.24 3.72
C ILE A 169 -10.57 -16.08 2.49
N VAL A 170 -9.30 -16.04 2.11
CA VAL A 170 -8.71 -16.95 1.13
C VAL A 170 -7.38 -17.45 1.67
N LEU A 171 -7.23 -18.77 1.76
CA LEU A 171 -5.98 -19.43 2.09
C LEU A 171 -5.22 -19.74 0.79
N VAL A 172 -3.95 -19.31 0.73
CA VAL A 172 -3.04 -19.60 -0.38
C VAL A 172 -1.74 -20.13 0.20
N GLU A 173 -1.41 -21.39 -0.10
CA GLU A 173 -0.28 -22.09 0.52
C GLU A 173 -0.43 -22.02 2.05
N ASP A 174 0.51 -21.43 2.78
CA ASP A 174 0.48 -21.25 4.24
C ASP A 174 -0.09 -19.89 4.71
N THR A 175 -0.53 -19.05 3.78
CA THR A 175 -0.86 -17.64 4.05
C THR A 175 -2.35 -17.38 3.89
N VAL A 176 -2.98 -16.95 4.98
CA VAL A 176 -4.37 -16.49 5.02
C VAL A 176 -4.43 -15.02 4.62
N TYR A 177 -5.19 -14.71 3.59
CA TYR A 177 -5.56 -13.34 3.21
C TYR A 177 -6.98 -13.04 3.70
N VAL A 178 -7.21 -11.82 4.19
CA VAL A 178 -8.51 -11.38 4.71
C VAL A 178 -8.90 -10.01 4.16
N ILE A 179 -10.11 -9.90 3.62
CA ILE A 179 -10.76 -8.62 3.26
C ILE A 179 -11.78 -8.24 4.34
N GLY A 180 -11.73 -6.99 4.81
CA GLY A 180 -12.73 -6.45 5.74
C GLY A 180 -12.27 -5.15 6.41
N SER A 181 -13.00 -4.69 7.43
CA SER A 181 -12.54 -3.58 8.26
C SER A 181 -11.41 -4.00 9.20
N SER A 182 -10.58 -3.06 9.68
CA SER A 182 -9.53 -3.33 10.70
C SER A 182 -10.07 -4.02 11.96
N LYS A 183 -11.34 -3.83 12.32
CA LYS A 183 -11.99 -4.54 13.44
C LYS A 183 -12.39 -5.96 13.05
N ASN A 184 -12.90 -6.17 11.83
CA ASN A 184 -13.35 -7.46 11.31
C ASN A 184 -12.15 -8.38 11.02
N ILE A 185 -11.11 -7.87 10.37
CA ILE A 185 -9.85 -8.57 10.09
C ILE A 185 -9.23 -9.13 11.38
N ARG A 186 -9.14 -8.32 12.45
CA ARG A 186 -8.63 -8.78 13.75
C ARG A 186 -9.51 -9.87 14.40
N ARG A 187 -10.83 -9.80 14.23
CA ARG A 187 -11.77 -10.85 14.68
C ARG A 187 -11.60 -12.14 13.87
N ALA A 188 -11.51 -12.05 12.55
CA ALA A 188 -11.27 -13.18 11.65
C ALA A 188 -9.93 -13.85 11.95
N ARG A 189 -8.84 -13.08 12.05
CA ARG A 189 -7.51 -13.56 12.43
C ARG A 189 -7.51 -14.28 13.77
N ARG A 190 -8.22 -13.75 14.79
CA ARG A 190 -8.35 -14.44 16.09
C ARG A 190 -9.19 -15.72 15.99
N ALA A 191 -10.30 -15.71 15.25
CA ALA A 191 -11.12 -16.91 15.06
C ALA A 191 -10.33 -18.03 14.34
N VAL A 192 -9.59 -17.69 13.28
CA VAL A 192 -8.73 -18.63 12.55
C VAL A 192 -7.59 -19.16 13.42
N LEU A 193 -6.90 -18.29 14.16
CA LEU A 193 -5.82 -18.74 15.05
C LEU A 193 -6.36 -19.60 16.20
N ASN A 194 -7.53 -19.28 16.78
CA ASN A 194 -8.16 -20.11 17.80
C ASN A 194 -8.40 -21.56 17.33
N LEU A 195 -8.72 -21.81 16.05
CA LEU A 195 -8.89 -23.17 15.52
C LEU A 195 -7.59 -23.98 15.52
N LEU A 196 -6.43 -23.33 15.36
CA LEU A 196 -5.11 -23.98 15.35
C LEU A 196 -4.59 -24.29 16.76
N TYR A 197 -5.05 -23.56 17.77
CA TYR A 197 -4.61 -23.66 19.17
C TYR A 197 -5.70 -24.22 20.11
N MET A 198 -6.69 -24.95 19.58
CA MET A 198 -7.68 -25.67 20.40
C MET A 198 -7.34 -27.16 20.50
N GLU A 199 -6.49 -27.47 21.48
CA GLU A 199 -6.42 -28.74 22.20
C GLU A 199 -6.77 -28.47 23.68
#